data_AF-A0A2D7AB99-F1
#
_entry.id   AF-A0A2D7AB99-F1
#
_cell.length_a   1.000
_cell.length_b   1.000
_cell.length_c   1.000
_cell.angle_alpha   90.00
_cell.angle_beta   90.00
_cell.angle_gamma   90.00
#
_symmetry.space_group_name_H-M   'P 1'
#
loop_
_entity.id
_entity.type
_entity.pdbx_description
1 polymer ?
#
loop_
_entity_poly.entity_id
_entity_poly.type
_entity_poly.pdbx_seq_one_letter_code
_entity_poly.pdbx_strand_id
1 'polypeptide(L)'
;MVLYDGRYMEFKVHLWFVNRQEGGAERMTVHKLTLSISILAASLMLAAPAKAGPSAEDLDYRVIRPLVVTTKISNGLRFDVITPKSFALEDRQEAGWYSDELLIVRVVKTGELLHAQPLKSSGIEFLKGAKSKKLSNDYVVIREHTGGASCCFIIHAFQTTPKFKKLLEHNNDFFDMTEVIHGEHTLELHKEPLFSVGSSAHPQYNPGIFKLKKNGWE
;
A
#
# COMPACT_ATOMS: atom_id res chain seq x y z
N MET A 1 6.60 -16.93 25.07
CA MET A 1 6.78 -16.13 26.30
C MET A 1 7.39 -14.80 25.88
N VAL A 2 6.56 -13.78 25.71
CA VAL A 2 7.00 -12.43 25.30
C VAL A 2 6.79 -11.52 26.51
N LEU A 3 7.90 -11.00 27.05
CA LEU A 3 7.88 -10.01 28.12
C LEU A 3 7.69 -8.63 27.47
N TYR A 4 6.51 -8.03 27.65
CA TYR A 4 6.26 -6.62 27.34
C TYR A 4 6.94 -5.76 28.42
N ASP A 5 7.94 -4.96 28.05
CA ASP A 5 8.48 -3.90 28.93
C ASP A 5 7.50 -2.73 28.92
N GLY A 6 6.48 -2.83 29.78
CA GLY A 6 5.43 -1.84 29.96
C GLY A 6 5.96 -0.58 30.63
N ARG A 7 6.45 0.37 29.84
CA ARG A 7 6.73 1.72 30.33
C ARG A 7 5.51 2.61 30.10
N TYR A 8 4.76 2.84 31.17
CA TYR A 8 3.63 3.76 31.19
C TYR A 8 4.14 5.21 31.18
N MET A 9 3.50 6.08 30.39
CA MET A 9 3.63 7.53 30.61
C MET A 9 2.72 7.91 31.79
N GLU A 10 3.33 8.29 32.90
CA GLU A 10 2.62 8.85 34.05
C GLU A 10 2.54 10.38 33.92
N PHE A 11 1.36 10.92 33.67
CA PHE A 11 1.13 12.36 33.73
C PHE A 11 0.79 12.76 35.16
N LYS A 12 1.70 13.51 35.80
CA LYS A 12 1.46 14.09 37.13
C LYS A 12 1.01 15.53 36.99
N VAL A 13 -0.24 15.79 37.37
CA VAL A 13 -0.74 17.17 37.53
C VAL A 13 -0.60 17.56 39.00
N HIS A 14 0.14 18.64 39.25
CA HIS A 14 0.29 19.21 40.59
C HIS A 14 -0.62 20.42 40.73
N LEU A 15 -1.63 20.31 41.59
CA LEU A 15 -2.49 21.42 41.95
C LEU A 15 -2.08 21.95 43.33
N TRP A 16 -1.93 23.26 43.41
CA TRP A 16 -1.55 23.96 44.62
C TRP A 16 -2.71 24.82 45.08
N PHE A 17 -3.14 24.62 46.33
CA PHE A 17 -4.19 25.42 46.94
C PHE A 17 -3.58 26.23 48.09
N VAL A 18 -3.92 27.51 48.13
CA VAL A 18 -3.55 28.42 49.22
C VAL A 18 -4.85 28.79 49.93
N ASN A 19 -5.03 28.29 51.15
CA ASN A 19 -6.13 28.74 52.00
C ASN A 19 -5.68 29.96 52.78
N ARG A 20 -6.38 31.09 52.57
CA ARG A 20 -6.18 32.29 53.36
C ARG A 20 -7.23 32.29 54.47
N GLN A 21 -6.81 32.04 55.71
CA GLN A 21 -7.69 32.28 56.86
C GLN A 21 -7.76 33.79 57.11
N GLU A 22 -8.97 34.35 57.05
CA GLU A 22 -9.20 35.74 57.39
C GLU A 22 -9.23 35.88 58.92
N GLY A 23 -8.15 36.43 59.47
CA GLY A 23 -8.11 36.88 60.87
C GLY A 23 -6.77 36.65 61.56
N GLY A 24 -5.85 37.62 61.43
CA GLY A 24 -4.77 37.87 62.40
C GLY A 24 -3.55 36.95 62.35
N ALA A 25 -2.38 37.56 62.09
CA ALA A 25 -1.01 36.99 62.06
C ALA A 25 -0.80 35.82 61.07
N GLU A 26 -0.24 36.18 59.92
CA GLU A 26 -0.05 35.34 58.73
C GLU A 26 0.71 34.03 58.98
N ARG A 27 0.00 32.91 58.84
CA ARG A 27 0.60 31.65 58.40
C ARG A 27 -0.15 31.16 57.16
N MET A 28 0.50 31.26 56.01
CA MET A 28 0.04 30.59 54.79
C MET A 28 0.44 29.11 54.86
N THR A 29 -0.54 28.22 54.88
CA THR A 29 -0.33 26.79 54.65
C THR A 29 -0.65 26.45 53.20
N VAL A 30 0.36 25.97 52.50
CA VAL A 30 0.24 25.49 51.12
C VAL A 30 0.00 23.98 51.15
N HIS A 31 -1.08 23.53 50.53
CA HIS A 31 -1.37 22.10 50.39
C HIS A 31 -1.15 21.68 48.94
N LYS A 32 -0.33 20.63 48.75
CA LYS A 32 -0.05 20.03 47.45
C LYS A 32 -0.91 18.77 47.28
N LEU A 33 -1.83 18.79 46.30
CA LEU A 33 -2.56 17.60 45.88
C LEU A 33 -1.92 17.08 44.58
N THR A 34 -1.51 15.82 44.57
CA THR A 34 -0.98 15.17 43.36
C THR A 34 -1.99 14.14 42.88
N LEU A 35 -2.55 14.35 41.69
CA LEU A 35 -3.50 13.43 41.07
C LEU A 35 -2.76 12.67 39.95
N SER A 36 -2.61 11.36 40.12
CA SER A 36 -2.04 10.48 39.08
C SER A 36 -3.18 9.90 38.24
N ILE A 37 -3.26 10.28 36.96
CA ILE A 37 -4.24 9.73 36.02
C ILE A 37 -3.54 8.67 35.17
N SER A 38 -3.78 7.40 35.48
CA SER A 38 -3.28 6.28 34.68
C SER A 38 -4.18 6.07 33.45
N ILE A 39 -3.74 6.56 32.29
CA ILE A 39 -4.40 6.34 30.99
C ILE A 39 -4.14 4.89 30.55
N LEU A 40 -4.80 3.92 31.19
CA LEU A 40 -4.66 2.50 30.85
C LEU A 40 -5.88 1.96 30.08
N ALA A 41 -7.00 2.69 30.06
CA ALA A 41 -8.26 2.17 29.51
C ALA A 41 -8.56 2.63 28.06
N ALA A 42 -7.86 3.62 27.51
CA ALA A 42 -8.15 4.15 26.17
C ALA A 42 -7.43 3.40 25.03
N SER A 43 -6.39 2.63 25.34
CA SER A 43 -5.55 1.92 24.34
C SER A 43 -6.08 0.53 23.96
N LEU A 44 -7.14 0.03 24.63
CA LEU A 44 -7.70 -1.31 24.41
C LEU A 44 -8.92 -1.36 23.48
N MET A 45 -9.41 -0.22 22.96
CA MET A 45 -10.71 -0.13 22.26
C MET A 45 -10.66 0.32 20.79
N LEU A 46 -9.49 0.36 20.14
CA LEU A 46 -9.39 0.71 18.72
C LEU A 46 -8.64 -0.32 17.88
N ALA A 47 -8.71 -1.59 18.25
CA ALA A 47 -8.50 -2.66 17.27
C ALA A 47 -9.76 -2.70 16.39
N ALA A 48 -9.79 -1.90 15.32
CA ALA A 48 -10.78 -2.10 14.26
C ALA A 48 -10.67 -3.57 13.82
N PRO A 49 -11.78 -4.34 13.79
CA PRO A 49 -11.70 -5.70 13.33
C PRO A 49 -11.19 -5.68 11.90
N ALA A 50 -10.02 -6.29 11.67
CA ALA A 50 -9.59 -6.63 10.33
C ALA A 50 -10.62 -7.63 9.79
N LYS A 51 -11.55 -7.13 8.99
CA LYS A 51 -12.57 -7.97 8.35
C LYS A 51 -11.86 -8.78 7.26
N ALA A 52 -11.69 -10.07 7.50
CA ALA A 52 -11.34 -11.00 6.42
C ALA A 52 -12.49 -11.00 5.41
N GLY A 53 -12.16 -11.14 4.12
CA GLY A 53 -13.17 -11.38 3.09
C GLY A 53 -13.90 -12.72 3.32
N PRO A 54 -15.07 -12.92 2.71
CA PRO A 54 -15.72 -14.23 2.67
C PRO A 54 -14.80 -15.26 2.02
N SER A 55 -14.94 -16.52 2.41
CA SER A 55 -14.26 -17.62 1.73
C SER A 55 -14.89 -17.86 0.36
N ALA A 56 -14.18 -18.58 -0.51
CA ALA A 56 -14.62 -18.79 -1.90
C ALA A 56 -15.97 -19.52 -1.99
N GLU A 57 -16.27 -20.38 -1.02
CA GLU A 57 -17.53 -21.10 -0.88
C GLU A 57 -18.71 -20.22 -0.45
N ASP A 58 -18.45 -19.09 0.21
CA ASP A 58 -19.46 -18.15 0.69
C ASP A 58 -19.77 -17.04 -0.34
N LEU A 59 -19.11 -17.07 -1.50
CA LEU A 59 -19.34 -16.11 -2.58
C LEU A 59 -20.61 -16.44 -3.38
N ASP A 60 -21.44 -15.43 -3.63
CA ASP A 60 -22.60 -15.56 -4.51
C ASP A 60 -22.21 -15.36 -5.98
N TYR A 61 -21.87 -16.47 -6.65
CA TYR A 61 -21.55 -16.49 -8.07
C TYR A 61 -22.74 -16.18 -9.00
N ARG A 62 -23.95 -15.94 -8.47
CA ARG A 62 -25.12 -15.53 -9.27
C ARG A 62 -25.13 -14.03 -9.55
N VAL A 63 -24.32 -13.25 -8.83
CA VAL A 63 -24.22 -11.80 -9.04
C VAL A 63 -23.63 -11.51 -10.42
N ILE A 64 -24.35 -10.74 -11.22
CA ILE A 64 -23.87 -10.31 -12.54
C ILE A 64 -22.83 -9.20 -12.33
N ARG A 65 -21.60 -9.47 -12.76
CA ARG A 65 -20.46 -8.55 -12.64
C ARG A 65 -19.95 -8.15 -14.02
N PRO A 66 -20.40 -7.01 -14.57
CA PRO A 66 -19.93 -6.56 -15.88
C PRO A 66 -18.42 -6.30 -15.86
N LEU A 67 -17.70 -6.84 -16.84
CA LEU A 67 -16.26 -6.64 -16.98
C LEU A 67 -15.96 -5.50 -17.96
N VAL A 68 -14.90 -4.74 -17.67
CA VAL A 68 -14.33 -3.72 -18.55
C VAL A 68 -12.95 -4.18 -18.98
N VAL A 69 -12.61 -3.93 -20.24
CA VAL A 69 -11.29 -4.23 -20.80
C VAL A 69 -10.58 -2.91 -21.11
N THR A 70 -9.45 -2.69 -20.43
CA THR A 70 -8.53 -1.60 -20.74
C THR A 70 -7.38 -2.14 -21.57
N THR A 71 -7.24 -1.65 -22.80
CA THR A 71 -6.22 -2.13 -23.73
C THR A 71 -5.07 -1.12 -23.90
N LYS A 72 -3.82 -1.60 -23.88
CA LYS A 72 -2.63 -0.89 -24.35
C LYS A 72 -1.93 -1.70 -25.43
N ILE A 73 -1.54 -1.05 -26.54
CA ILE A 73 -0.78 -1.69 -27.61
C ILE A 73 0.64 -1.11 -27.62
N SER A 74 1.66 -1.97 -27.66
CA SER A 74 3.06 -1.58 -27.79
C SER A 74 3.85 -2.62 -28.58
N ASN A 75 4.62 -2.19 -29.58
CA ASN A 75 5.51 -3.05 -30.39
C ASN A 75 4.85 -4.32 -30.94
N GLY A 76 3.60 -4.21 -31.43
CA GLY A 76 2.84 -5.33 -31.97
C GLY A 76 2.26 -6.29 -30.91
N LEU A 77 2.37 -5.95 -29.63
CA LEU A 77 1.77 -6.66 -28.51
C LEU A 77 0.58 -5.89 -27.95
N ARG A 78 -0.48 -6.61 -27.58
CA ARG A 78 -1.71 -6.10 -26.96
C ARG A 78 -1.75 -6.55 -25.50
N PHE A 79 -1.80 -5.59 -24.60
CA PHE A 79 -2.00 -5.77 -23.16
C PHE A 79 -3.47 -5.45 -22.86
N ASP A 80 -4.23 -6.46 -22.47
CA ASP A 80 -5.61 -6.33 -22.03
C ASP A 80 -5.66 -6.52 -20.52
N VAL A 81 -6.08 -5.47 -19.81
CA VAL A 81 -6.41 -5.53 -18.39
C VAL A 81 -7.92 -5.63 -18.28
N ILE A 82 -8.40 -6.78 -17.80
CA ILE A 82 -9.81 -7.06 -17.57
C ILE A 82 -10.07 -6.83 -16.08
N THR A 83 -11.02 -5.97 -15.76
CA THR A 83 -11.41 -5.69 -14.37
C THR A 83 -12.94 -5.53 -14.28
N PRO A 84 -13.53 -5.77 -13.10
CA PRO A 84 -14.93 -5.43 -12.88
C PRO A 84 -15.19 -3.94 -13.13
N LYS A 85 -16.33 -3.61 -13.75
CA LYS A 85 -16.81 -2.24 -13.86
C LYS A 85 -17.10 -1.75 -12.43
N SER A 86 -16.29 -0.84 -11.91
CA SER A 86 -16.50 -0.33 -10.55
C SER A 86 -17.87 0.35 -10.43
N PHE A 87 -18.69 -0.11 -9.50
CA PHE A 87 -19.81 0.64 -8.95
C PHE A 87 -19.27 1.53 -7.81
N ALA A 88 -19.96 2.63 -7.50
CA ALA A 88 -19.42 3.66 -6.62
C ALA A 88 -19.17 3.13 -5.20
N LEU A 89 -17.89 3.11 -4.81
CA LEU A 89 -17.31 3.10 -3.45
C LEU A 89 -17.62 1.94 -2.48
N GLU A 90 -18.72 1.22 -2.58
CA GLU A 90 -19.02 0.11 -1.64
C GLU A 90 -18.49 -1.26 -2.12
N ASP A 91 -18.28 -1.45 -3.43
CA ASP A 91 -18.10 -2.80 -4.03
C ASP A 91 -16.65 -3.16 -4.39
N ARG A 92 -15.66 -2.32 -4.03
CA ARG A 92 -14.25 -2.64 -4.33
C ARG A 92 -13.75 -3.88 -3.59
N GLN A 93 -14.31 -4.15 -2.42
CA GLN A 93 -13.99 -5.38 -1.67
C GLN A 93 -14.59 -6.62 -2.36
N GLU A 94 -15.77 -6.49 -2.97
CA GLU A 94 -16.40 -7.59 -3.71
C GLU A 94 -15.62 -7.95 -4.98
N ALA A 95 -15.07 -6.98 -5.70
CA ALA A 95 -14.31 -7.25 -6.92
C ALA A 95 -13.15 -8.25 -6.68
N GLY A 96 -12.32 -7.94 -5.68
CA GLY A 96 -11.12 -8.72 -5.34
C GLY A 96 -11.40 -10.10 -4.74
N TRP A 97 -12.60 -10.38 -4.22
CA TRP A 97 -12.93 -11.70 -3.70
C TRP A 97 -13.15 -12.75 -4.80
N TYR A 98 -13.64 -12.34 -5.97
CA TYR A 98 -13.95 -13.27 -7.06
C TYR A 98 -12.79 -13.47 -8.03
N SER A 99 -11.68 -12.75 -7.86
CA SER A 99 -10.48 -12.84 -8.72
C SER A 99 -10.77 -12.58 -10.21
N ASP A 100 -11.68 -11.65 -10.52
CA ASP A 100 -12.07 -11.34 -11.91
C ASP A 100 -11.08 -10.38 -12.60
N GLU A 101 -10.01 -9.99 -11.91
CA GLU A 101 -8.97 -9.13 -12.45
C GLU A 101 -7.90 -9.94 -13.17
N LEU A 102 -7.72 -9.69 -14.46
CA LEU A 102 -6.81 -10.45 -15.31
C LEU A 102 -5.99 -9.54 -16.22
N LEU A 103 -4.68 -9.79 -16.29
CA LEU A 103 -3.81 -9.24 -17.32
C LEU A 103 -3.57 -10.31 -18.39
N ILE A 104 -3.86 -9.97 -19.64
CA ILE A 104 -3.56 -10.80 -20.81
C ILE A 104 -2.62 -10.04 -21.73
N VAL A 105 -1.58 -10.71 -22.23
CA VAL A 105 -0.69 -10.19 -23.28
C VAL A 105 -0.74 -11.09 -24.50
N ARG A 106 -1.06 -10.52 -25.66
CA ARG A 106 -1.20 -11.23 -26.93
C ARG A 106 -0.44 -10.55 -28.06
N VAL A 107 -0.02 -11.32 -29.07
CA VAL A 107 0.48 -10.76 -30.33
C VAL A 107 -0.70 -10.22 -31.15
N VAL A 108 -0.62 -8.96 -31.60
CA VAL A 108 -1.72 -8.30 -32.33
C VAL A 108 -2.06 -9.00 -33.64
N LYS A 109 -1.04 -9.46 -34.39
CA LYS A 109 -1.22 -10.06 -35.72
C LYS A 109 -1.81 -11.47 -35.67
N THR A 110 -1.34 -12.31 -34.74
CA THR A 110 -1.68 -13.74 -34.70
C THR A 110 -2.71 -14.06 -33.62
N GLY A 111 -2.92 -13.17 -32.64
CA GLY A 111 -3.71 -13.46 -31.45
C GLY A 111 -3.02 -14.39 -30.44
N GLU A 112 -1.77 -14.80 -30.71
CA GLU A 112 -1.00 -15.70 -29.86
C GLU A 112 -0.91 -15.17 -28.43
N LEU A 113 -1.27 -16.00 -27.45
CA LEU A 113 -1.17 -15.69 -26.03
C LEU A 113 0.28 -15.83 -25.56
N LEU A 114 0.86 -14.71 -25.12
CA LEU A 114 2.23 -14.68 -24.60
C LEU A 114 2.28 -14.72 -23.07
N HIS A 115 1.26 -14.14 -22.42
CA HIS A 115 1.19 -14.07 -20.96
C HIS A 115 -0.25 -13.94 -20.50
N ALA A 116 -0.59 -14.58 -19.38
CA ALA A 116 -1.82 -14.36 -18.65
C ALA A 116 -1.52 -14.47 -17.15
N GLN A 117 -2.04 -13.55 -16.35
CA GLN A 117 -1.96 -13.65 -14.89
C GLN A 117 -3.17 -13.00 -14.22
N PRO A 118 -3.64 -13.56 -13.10
CA PRO A 118 -4.57 -12.84 -12.23
C PRO A 118 -3.87 -11.60 -11.64
N LEU A 119 -4.66 -10.57 -11.39
CA LEU A 119 -4.24 -9.37 -10.65
C LEU A 119 -4.88 -9.41 -9.27
N LYS A 120 -4.26 -8.78 -8.29
CA LYS A 120 -4.76 -8.72 -6.91
C LYS A 120 -5.64 -7.49 -6.67
N SER A 121 -5.80 -6.61 -7.66
CA SER A 121 -6.64 -5.41 -7.54
C SER A 121 -7.06 -4.83 -8.90
N SER A 122 -8.19 -4.11 -8.88
CA SER A 122 -8.72 -3.34 -10.01
C SER A 122 -8.05 -1.98 -10.21
N GLY A 123 -7.26 -1.49 -9.26
CA GLY A 123 -6.53 -0.22 -9.33
C GLY A 123 -5.30 -0.30 -10.24
N ILE A 124 -5.53 -0.48 -11.54
CA ILE A 124 -4.48 -0.71 -12.53
C ILE A 124 -4.20 0.55 -13.35
N GLU A 125 -2.92 0.89 -13.48
CA GLU A 125 -2.47 1.98 -14.34
C GLU A 125 -1.29 1.54 -15.21
N PHE A 126 -1.40 1.80 -16.51
CA PHE A 126 -0.24 1.77 -17.39
C PHE A 126 0.57 3.04 -17.18
N LEU A 127 1.79 2.92 -16.67
CA LEU A 127 2.66 4.08 -16.50
C LEU A 127 2.97 4.70 -17.88
N LYS A 128 2.56 5.96 -18.05
CA LYS A 128 2.70 6.72 -19.30
C LYS A 128 3.86 7.73 -19.28
N GLY A 129 4.52 7.87 -18.13
CA GLY A 129 5.54 8.88 -17.88
C GLY A 129 4.91 10.27 -17.70
N ALA A 130 4.97 10.78 -16.48
CA ALA A 130 4.64 12.17 -16.18
C ALA A 130 5.77 12.77 -15.33
N LYS A 131 6.18 14.00 -15.69
CA LYS A 131 7.05 14.92 -14.95
C LYS A 131 8.47 14.50 -14.56
N SER A 132 8.92 13.26 -14.78
CA SER A 132 10.36 12.92 -14.74
C SER A 132 10.69 11.75 -15.67
N LYS A 133 11.30 12.06 -16.83
CA LYS A 133 11.88 11.14 -17.84
C LYS A 133 10.94 10.07 -18.43
N LYS A 134 10.91 9.97 -19.77
CA LYS A 134 10.06 9.00 -20.47
C LYS A 134 10.67 7.59 -20.38
N LEU A 135 9.87 6.58 -20.01
CA LEU A 135 10.23 5.17 -20.14
C LEU A 135 10.47 4.83 -21.61
N SER A 136 11.50 4.03 -21.94
CA SER A 136 11.71 3.55 -23.31
C SER A 136 10.45 2.82 -23.82
N ASN A 137 10.16 3.01 -25.10
CA ASN A 137 9.07 2.31 -25.79
C ASN A 137 9.30 0.78 -25.83
N ASP A 138 10.50 0.30 -25.50
CA ASP A 138 10.80 -1.14 -25.41
C ASP A 138 10.11 -1.82 -24.23
N TYR A 139 9.59 -1.05 -23.26
CA TYR A 139 9.00 -1.57 -22.04
C TYR A 139 7.55 -1.12 -21.84
N VAL A 140 6.77 -2.00 -21.21
CA VAL A 140 5.47 -1.66 -20.65
C VAL A 140 5.53 -1.91 -19.15
N VAL A 141 5.21 -0.89 -18.37
CA VAL A 141 5.13 -1.00 -16.91
C VAL A 141 3.71 -0.74 -16.47
N ILE A 142 3.21 -1.64 -15.62
CA ILE A 142 1.88 -1.60 -15.03
C ILE A 142 2.06 -1.42 -13.52
N ARG A 143 1.35 -0.45 -12.96
CA ARG A 143 1.18 -0.26 -11.53
C ARG A 143 -0.17 -0.83 -11.11
N GLU A 144 -0.16 -1.69 -10.12
CA GLU A 144 -1.33 -2.30 -9.50
C GLU A 144 -1.44 -1.85 -8.05
N HIS A 145 -2.59 -1.36 -7.61
CA HIS A 145 -2.80 -0.84 -6.25
C HIS A 145 -3.44 -1.89 -5.33
N THR A 146 -2.70 -2.53 -4.44
CA THR A 146 -3.14 -3.75 -3.72
C THR A 146 -3.87 -3.55 -2.39
N GLY A 147 -4.27 -2.32 -2.04
CA GLY A 147 -5.23 -2.06 -0.94
C GLY A 147 -4.66 -1.28 0.25
N GLY A 148 -5.55 -0.57 0.96
CA GLY A 148 -5.25 0.39 2.03
C GLY A 148 -5.09 1.83 1.52
N ALA A 149 -5.50 2.83 2.30
CA ALA A 149 -5.63 4.23 1.88
C ALA A 149 -4.32 4.93 1.43
N SER A 150 -3.14 4.29 1.48
CA SER A 150 -1.87 5.01 1.25
C SER A 150 -0.55 4.24 1.03
N CYS A 151 -0.45 2.90 0.87
CA CYS A 151 0.91 2.31 0.92
C CYS A 151 1.34 1.17 -0.02
N CYS A 152 0.46 0.46 -0.72
CA CYS A 152 0.89 -0.77 -1.42
C CYS A 152 0.65 -0.72 -2.93
N PHE A 153 1.76 -0.81 -3.69
CA PHE A 153 1.75 -1.01 -5.13
C PHE A 153 2.50 -2.27 -5.52
N ILE A 154 1.95 -3.04 -6.46
CA ILE A 154 2.72 -4.02 -7.22
C ILE A 154 3.13 -3.42 -8.56
N ILE A 155 4.42 -3.47 -8.86
CA ILE A 155 4.98 -3.00 -10.12
C ILE A 155 5.31 -4.19 -11.01
N HIS A 156 4.62 -4.25 -12.16
CA HIS A 156 4.90 -5.24 -13.20
C HIS A 156 5.65 -4.56 -14.35
N ALA A 157 6.81 -5.10 -14.74
CA ALA A 157 7.57 -4.60 -15.89
C ALA A 157 7.73 -5.68 -16.96
N PHE A 158 7.42 -5.32 -18.20
CA PHE A 158 7.50 -6.18 -19.37
C PHE A 158 8.43 -5.57 -20.41
N GLN A 159 9.36 -6.37 -20.91
CA GLN A 159 10.08 -6.09 -22.14
C GLN A 159 9.21 -6.51 -23.33
N THR A 160 9.12 -5.65 -24.33
CA THR A 160 8.33 -5.85 -25.55
C THR A 160 9.20 -5.95 -26.81
N THR A 161 10.42 -5.40 -26.77
CA THR A 161 11.41 -5.45 -27.87
C THR A 161 12.78 -5.84 -27.31
N PRO A 162 13.59 -6.66 -28.02
CA PRO A 162 13.27 -7.35 -29.28
C PRO A 162 12.44 -8.62 -29.08
N LYS A 163 12.33 -9.12 -27.84
CA LYS A 163 11.52 -10.29 -27.49
C LYS A 163 10.69 -9.98 -26.25
N PHE A 164 9.49 -10.54 -26.20
CA PHE A 164 8.63 -10.42 -25.04
C PHE A 164 9.23 -11.15 -23.83
N LYS A 165 9.27 -10.48 -22.68
CA LYS A 165 9.67 -11.07 -21.40
C LYS A 165 9.08 -10.28 -20.23
N LYS A 166 8.51 -10.96 -19.23
CA LYS A 166 8.25 -10.34 -17.93
C LYS A 166 9.57 -10.19 -17.17
N LEU A 167 9.93 -8.96 -16.82
CA LEU A 167 11.19 -8.63 -16.15
C LEU A 167 11.02 -8.57 -14.63
N LEU A 168 9.92 -7.99 -14.17
CA LEU A 168 9.70 -7.71 -12.76
C LEU A 168 8.23 -7.87 -12.38
N GLU A 169 8.02 -8.46 -11.20
CA GLU A 169 6.85 -8.28 -10.35
C GLU A 169 7.41 -7.97 -8.96
N HIS A 170 7.15 -6.77 -8.45
CA HIS A 170 7.74 -6.32 -7.20
C HIS A 170 6.69 -5.65 -6.32
N ASN A 171 6.62 -6.07 -5.06
CA ASN A 171 5.74 -5.43 -4.08
C ASN A 171 6.45 -4.24 -3.43
N ASN A 172 5.83 -3.07 -3.48
CA ASN A 172 6.37 -1.81 -3.02
C ASN A 172 5.53 -1.28 -1.84
N ASP A 173 5.61 -1.97 -0.70
CA ASP A 173 4.74 -1.78 0.49
C ASP A 173 5.07 -0.55 1.35
N PHE A 174 6.10 0.22 1.00
CA PHE A 174 6.68 1.25 1.88
C PHE A 174 6.84 2.61 1.22
N PHE A 175 6.04 2.91 0.20
CA PHE A 175 6.20 4.14 -0.57
C PHE A 175 4.92 4.98 -0.64
N ASP A 176 4.97 6.15 -0.01
CA ASP A 176 4.01 7.24 -0.20
C ASP A 176 4.59 8.28 -1.17
N MET A 177 4.86 7.86 -2.41
CA MET A 177 4.83 8.83 -3.50
C MET A 177 3.88 8.31 -4.57
N THR A 178 2.94 9.17 -4.91
CA THR A 178 1.93 9.00 -5.95
C THR A 178 2.52 8.72 -7.34
N GLU A 179 3.85 8.74 -7.51
CA GLU A 179 4.58 8.49 -8.75
C GLU A 179 5.75 7.50 -8.53
N VAL A 180 5.84 6.46 -9.37
CA VAL A 180 7.06 5.65 -9.51
C VAL A 180 8.08 6.47 -10.30
N ILE A 181 9.24 6.79 -9.71
CA ILE A 181 10.31 7.48 -10.43
C ILE A 181 10.92 6.50 -11.43
N HIS A 182 10.87 6.84 -12.71
CA HIS A 182 11.41 6.00 -13.77
C HIS A 182 12.30 6.78 -14.73
N GLY A 183 13.42 6.19 -15.12
CA GLY A 183 14.25 6.64 -16.23
C GLY A 183 13.89 5.92 -17.52
N GLU A 184 14.64 6.18 -18.58
CA GLU A 184 14.46 5.50 -19.88
C GLU A 184 14.55 3.96 -19.76
N HIS A 185 15.44 3.47 -18.89
CA HIS A 185 15.69 2.04 -18.68
C HIS A 185 15.78 1.65 -17.20
N THR A 186 15.23 2.47 -16.30
CA THR A 186 15.38 2.26 -14.84
C THR A 186 14.07 2.50 -14.13
N LEU A 187 13.82 1.72 -13.07
CA LEU A 187 12.73 1.95 -12.13
C LEU A 187 13.35 2.14 -10.74
N GLU A 188 12.97 3.21 -10.05
CA GLU A 188 13.29 3.40 -8.65
C GLU A 188 12.14 2.83 -7.81
N LEU A 189 12.45 1.84 -6.98
CA LEU A 189 11.46 1.05 -6.22
C LEU A 189 12.03 0.80 -4.82
N HIS A 190 11.22 0.66 -3.77
CA HIS A 190 11.78 0.33 -2.46
C HIS A 190 12.17 -1.14 -2.41
N LYS A 191 13.38 -1.42 -1.95
CA LYS A 191 13.81 -2.80 -1.68
C LYS A 191 13.20 -3.26 -0.36
N GLU A 192 12.78 -4.53 -0.31
CA GLU A 192 12.47 -5.16 0.98
C GLU A 192 13.71 -5.06 1.87
N PRO A 193 13.60 -4.51 3.10
CA PRO A 193 14.72 -4.54 4.01
C PRO A 193 15.06 -6.00 4.33
N LEU A 194 16.34 -6.37 4.20
CA LEU A 194 16.84 -7.73 4.47
C LEU A 194 16.51 -8.24 5.90
N PHE A 195 16.09 -7.34 6.80
CA PHE A 195 15.66 -7.64 8.16
C PHE A 195 14.44 -6.78 8.52
N SER A 196 13.27 -7.42 8.73
CA SER A 196 12.13 -6.74 9.33
C SER A 196 12.34 -6.62 10.84
N VAL A 197 12.80 -5.47 11.32
CA VAL A 197 12.81 -5.18 12.76
C VAL A 197 11.45 -4.57 13.12
N GLY A 198 10.77 -5.18 14.09
CA GLY A 198 9.33 -4.99 14.32
C GLY A 198 8.87 -3.57 14.71
N SER A 199 7.57 -3.38 14.49
CA SER A 199 6.64 -2.55 15.29
C SER A 199 7.10 -1.16 15.74
N SER A 200 7.43 -0.29 14.78
CA SER A 200 7.13 1.16 14.83
C SER A 200 7.69 1.78 13.54
N ALA A 201 6.86 1.81 12.49
CA ALA A 201 7.27 2.20 11.15
C ALA A 201 7.76 3.66 11.13
N HIS A 202 9.07 3.85 11.02
CA HIS A 202 9.64 5.01 10.36
C HIS A 202 10.12 4.50 9.01
N PRO A 203 9.47 4.85 7.88
CA PRO A 203 9.95 4.44 6.58
C PRO A 203 11.32 5.05 6.37
N GLN A 204 12.37 4.22 6.44
CA GLN A 204 13.69 4.61 5.96
C GLN A 204 13.62 4.58 4.43
N TYR A 205 13.83 5.74 3.81
CA TYR A 205 13.92 5.84 2.35
C TYR A 205 15.16 5.07 1.88
N ASN A 206 14.92 3.87 1.34
CA ASN A 206 15.95 2.98 0.82
C ASN A 206 15.55 2.48 -0.58
N PRO A 207 15.57 3.36 -1.59
CA PRO A 207 15.23 2.99 -2.94
C PRO A 207 16.31 2.06 -3.53
N GLY A 208 15.86 1.00 -4.18
CA GLY A 208 16.63 0.24 -5.14
C GLY A 208 16.36 0.71 -6.56
N ILE A 209 17.41 0.72 -7.38
CA ILE A 209 17.26 1.00 -8.81
C ILE A 209 17.23 -0.35 -9.54
N PHE A 210 16.09 -0.68 -10.11
CA PHE A 210 15.97 -1.80 -11.04
C PHE A 210 16.37 -1.35 -12.45
N LYS A 211 17.41 -1.96 -13.02
CA LYS A 211 17.88 -1.69 -14.38
C LYS A 211 17.14 -2.61 -15.36
N LEU A 212 16.18 -2.07 -16.12
CA LEU A 212 15.37 -2.82 -17.10
C LEU A 212 16.25 -3.52 -18.15
N LYS A 213 17.26 -2.82 -18.65
CA LYS A 213 18.18 -3.35 -19.68
C LYS A 213 19.04 -4.52 -19.17
N LYS A 214 19.41 -4.51 -17.89
CA LYS A 214 20.24 -5.56 -17.27
C LYS A 214 19.41 -6.64 -16.57
N ASN A 215 18.11 -6.41 -16.39
CA ASN A 215 17.20 -7.26 -15.62
C ASN A 215 17.74 -7.56 -14.21
N GLY A 216 18.09 -6.52 -13.45
CA GLY A 216 18.68 -6.68 -12.12
C GLY A 216 18.71 -5.39 -11.31
N TRP A 217 18.92 -5.57 -10.00
CA TRP A 217 19.04 -4.50 -9.02
C TRP A 217 20.46 -3.93 -8.97
N GLU A 218 20.57 -2.62 -8.75
CA GLU A 218 21.76 -1.92 -8.25
C GLU A 218 21.60 -1.67 -6.75
#